data_AF-A0A6F8ZXD1-F1
#
_entry.id   AF-A0A6F8ZXD1-F1
#
_cell.length_a   1.000
_cell.length_b   1.000
_cell.length_c   1.000
_cell.angle_alpha   90.00
_cell.angle_beta   90.00
_cell.angle_gamma   90.00
#
_symmetry.space_group_name_H-M   'P 1'
#
loop_
_entity.id
_entity.type
_entity.pdbx_description
1 polymer ?
#
loop_
_entity_poly.entity_id
_entity_poly.type
_entity_poly.pdbx_seq_one_letter_code
_entity_poly.pdbx_strand_id
1 'polypeptide(L)'
;MLVMEIKDLSGKAFPQLMAQLNSDYSSRKNEYNYVISDRLGRKSYKEQYAFIYRQRLVSVKEVYQYPDIQPGDEDAFSREPFIVWFSSPKTAVQDFNVIIMGDFNADCGYVPKKQWSSIRLRSDSSFLWLTGDTIDTTVKESTDCAYDRVVLHGDNMIQAVNPTSLDVFNFRLAFGLTELQV
;
A
#
# COMPACT_ATOMS: atom_id res chain seq x y z
N MET A 1 2.00 7.42 1.26
CA MET A 1 2.73 6.36 0.54
C MET A 1 2.86 5.17 1.47
N LEU A 2 2.43 3.99 1.03
CA LEU A 2 2.73 2.73 1.72
C LEU A 2 4.09 2.23 1.24
N VAL A 3 4.92 1.77 2.16
CA VAL A 3 6.15 1.05 1.91
C VAL A 3 5.99 -0.32 2.55
N MET A 4 6.27 -1.37 1.78
CA MET A 4 6.18 -2.77 2.21
C MET A 4 7.57 -3.40 2.18
N GLU A 5 7.64 -4.68 2.57
CA GLU A 5 8.89 -5.46 2.56
C GLU A 5 10.04 -4.83 3.35
N ILE A 6 9.73 -4.04 4.39
CA ILE A 6 10.75 -3.43 5.23
C ILE A 6 11.40 -4.53 6.08
N LYS A 7 12.64 -4.88 5.75
CA LYS A 7 13.43 -5.94 6.40
C LYS A 7 14.55 -5.32 7.25
N ASP A 8 14.16 -4.57 8.29
CA ASP A 8 15.10 -3.89 9.17
C ASP A 8 15.03 -4.42 10.60
N LEU A 9 15.96 -5.32 10.96
CA LEU A 9 16.09 -5.81 12.35
C LEU A 9 16.57 -4.72 13.32
N SER A 10 17.29 -3.72 12.81
CA SER A 10 17.94 -2.70 13.65
C SER A 10 17.03 -1.53 14.01
N GLY A 11 15.95 -1.35 13.24
CA GLY A 11 15.03 -0.22 13.35
C GLY A 11 15.64 1.13 12.97
N LYS A 12 16.75 1.14 12.20
CA LYS A 12 17.49 2.37 11.83
C LYS A 12 17.22 2.87 10.42
N ALA A 13 16.87 1.98 9.49
CA ALA A 13 16.73 2.33 8.07
C ALA A 13 15.60 3.34 7.84
N PHE A 14 14.43 3.09 8.44
CA PHE A 14 13.28 3.98 8.26
C PHE A 14 13.48 5.36 8.93
N PRO A 15 13.99 5.46 10.18
CA PRO A 15 14.37 6.76 10.74
C PRO A 15 15.39 7.52 9.92
N GLN A 16 16.38 6.84 9.33
CA GLN A 16 17.35 7.47 8.44
C GLN A 16 16.70 8.00 7.16
N LEU A 17 15.82 7.21 6.52
CA LEU A 17 15.02 7.65 5.38
C LEU A 17 14.23 8.92 5.72
N MET A 18 13.57 8.94 6.88
CA MET A 18 12.77 10.09 7.32
C MET A 18 13.63 11.33 7.62
N ALA A 19 14.83 11.14 8.17
CA ALA A 19 15.79 12.23 8.35
C ALA A 19 16.24 12.82 7.00
N GLN A 20 16.46 11.98 5.99
CA GLN A 20 16.79 12.43 4.63
C GLN A 20 15.62 13.16 3.97
N LEU A 21 14.40 12.61 4.05
CA LEU A 21 13.20 13.24 3.51
C LEU A 21 12.90 14.61 4.12
N ASN A 22 13.25 14.79 5.40
CA ASN A 22 13.04 16.04 6.14
C ASN A 22 14.32 16.90 6.26
N SER A 23 15.38 16.58 5.52
CA SER A 23 16.67 17.30 5.59
C SER A 23 16.64 18.68 4.91
N ASP A 24 15.71 18.91 3.98
CA ASP A 24 15.53 20.23 3.36
C ASP A 24 14.74 21.18 4.28
N TYR A 25 15.48 21.92 5.10
CA TYR A 25 14.99 22.89 6.07
C TYR A 25 14.24 24.09 5.46
N SER A 26 14.29 24.27 4.13
CA SER A 26 13.75 25.48 3.48
C SER A 26 12.22 25.53 3.42
N SER A 27 11.52 24.40 3.58
CA SER A 27 10.06 24.39 3.57
C SER A 27 9.43 23.46 4.61
N ARG A 28 9.10 24.03 5.78
CA ARG A 28 8.10 23.46 6.73
C ARG A 28 6.72 23.19 6.06
N LYS A 29 6.55 23.50 4.78
CA LYS A 29 5.36 23.14 3.99
C LYS A 29 5.32 21.63 3.65
N ASN A 30 6.45 20.93 3.69
CA ASN A 30 6.59 19.59 3.14
C ASN A 30 6.97 18.51 4.16
N GLU A 31 6.96 18.82 5.46
CA GLU A 31 7.36 17.89 6.52
C GLU A 31 6.57 16.57 6.48
N TYR A 32 7.31 15.48 6.43
CA TYR A 32 6.80 14.13 6.45
C TYR A 32 6.81 13.55 7.86
N ASN A 33 5.83 12.72 8.15
CA ASN A 33 5.83 11.80 9.28
C ASN A 33 5.54 10.40 8.77
N TYR A 34 5.62 9.43 9.67
CA TYR A 34 5.32 8.06 9.36
C TYR A 34 4.68 7.32 10.52
N VAL A 35 4.03 6.21 10.19
CA VAL A 35 3.69 5.14 11.13
C VAL A 35 4.23 3.84 10.55
N ILE A 36 4.74 2.96 11.40
CA ILE A 36 5.35 1.68 11.01
C ILE A 36 4.73 0.56 11.84
N SER A 37 4.47 -0.59 11.24
CA SER A 37 3.88 -1.76 11.89
C SER A 37 4.91 -2.50 12.74
N ASP A 38 4.45 -3.49 13.49
CA ASP A 38 5.31 -4.53 14.05
C ASP A 38 5.98 -5.36 12.94
N ARG A 39 6.98 -6.17 13.32
CA ARG A 39 7.64 -7.14 12.42
C ARG A 39 6.76 -8.39 12.28
N LEU A 40 6.13 -8.54 11.11
CA LEU A 40 5.11 -9.55 10.82
C LEU A 40 5.65 -10.68 9.94
N GLY A 41 5.12 -11.88 10.11
CA GLY A 41 5.62 -13.09 9.46
C GLY A 41 5.32 -14.33 10.28
N ARG A 42 5.05 -15.49 9.67
CA ARG A 42 4.83 -16.75 10.43
C ARG A 42 6.10 -17.32 11.07
N LYS A 43 7.26 -17.10 10.45
CA LYS A 43 8.54 -17.74 10.85
C LYS A 43 9.58 -16.69 11.26
N SER A 44 10.87 -17.02 11.16
CA SER A 44 11.98 -16.11 11.48
C SER A 44 12.07 -14.93 10.52
N TYR A 45 11.70 -15.15 9.26
CA TYR A 45 11.60 -14.10 8.26
C TYR A 45 10.40 -13.20 8.57
N LYS A 46 10.67 -11.90 8.77
CA LYS A 46 9.65 -10.89 9.06
C LYS A 46 9.88 -9.62 8.27
N GLU A 47 8.78 -8.95 7.95
CA GLU A 47 8.72 -7.66 7.26
C GLU A 47 7.85 -6.68 8.03
N GLN A 48 7.91 -5.40 7.68
CA GLN A 48 7.04 -4.36 8.22
C GLN A 48 6.37 -3.58 7.08
N TYR A 49 5.25 -2.96 7.44
CA TYR A 49 4.56 -1.95 6.66
C TYR A 49 4.89 -0.58 7.23
N ALA A 50 5.02 0.43 6.38
CA ALA A 50 5.06 1.81 6.85
C ALA A 50 4.25 2.73 5.94
N PHE A 51 3.52 3.66 6.55
CA PHE A 51 2.90 4.76 5.83
C PHE A 51 3.71 6.03 6.05
N ILE A 52 4.23 6.62 4.98
CA ILE A 52 4.80 7.97 4.97
C ILE A 52 3.73 8.95 4.50
N TYR A 53 3.53 10.03 5.23
CA TYR A 53 2.51 11.03 4.94
C TYR A 53 2.97 12.45 5.27
N ARG A 54 2.38 13.43 4.59
CA ARG A 54 2.64 14.85 4.85
C ARG A 54 1.74 15.34 5.99
N GLN A 55 2.34 15.80 7.09
CA GLN A 55 1.60 16.16 8.31
C GLN A 55 0.62 17.32 8.14
N ARG A 56 0.83 18.17 7.11
CA ARG A 56 -0.06 19.30 6.79
C ARG A 56 -1.27 18.95 5.93
N LEU A 57 -1.27 17.74 5.35
CA LEU A 57 -2.37 17.28 4.49
C LEU A 57 -3.27 16.32 5.25
N VAL A 58 -2.67 15.41 6.02
CA VAL A 58 -3.41 14.39 6.77
C VAL A 58 -2.87 14.25 8.19
N SER A 59 -3.74 13.81 9.09
CA SER A 59 -3.41 13.42 10.46
C SER A 59 -3.81 11.97 10.69
N VAL A 60 -3.00 11.22 11.44
CA VAL A 60 -3.35 9.87 11.87
C VAL A 60 -4.29 9.98 13.07
N LYS A 61 -5.45 9.33 12.98
CA LYS A 61 -6.43 9.22 14.07
C LYS A 61 -6.20 7.97 14.89
N GLU A 62 -5.97 6.86 14.21
CA GLU A 62 -5.78 5.55 14.84
C GLU A 62 -4.92 4.66 13.94
N VAL A 63 -4.24 3.73 14.58
CA VAL A 63 -3.44 2.68 13.95
C VAL A 63 -3.88 1.36 14.54
N TYR A 64 -4.15 0.39 13.68
CA TYR A 64 -4.62 -0.93 14.08
C TYR A 64 -3.91 -2.01 13.28
N GLN A 65 -3.43 -3.03 13.97
CA GLN A 65 -2.86 -4.22 13.36
C GLN A 65 -3.93 -5.32 13.47
N TYR A 66 -4.43 -5.81 12.33
CA TYR A 66 -5.45 -6.85 12.34
C TYR A 66 -4.90 -8.12 12.99
N PRO A 67 -5.51 -8.67 14.05
CA PRO A 67 -5.09 -9.92 14.64
C PRO A 67 -5.84 -11.08 13.96
N ASP A 68 -5.12 -11.96 13.26
CA ASP A 68 -5.69 -13.16 12.61
C ASP A 68 -5.49 -14.45 13.42
N ILE A 69 -5.15 -14.30 14.70
CA ILE A 69 -4.93 -15.39 15.65
C ILE A 69 -5.96 -15.39 16.79
N GLN A 70 -7.12 -14.75 16.61
CA GLN A 70 -8.16 -14.75 17.64
C GLN A 70 -8.86 -16.11 17.71
N PRO A 71 -9.49 -16.48 18.84
CA PRO A 71 -10.18 -17.76 18.96
C PRO A 71 -11.28 -17.93 17.90
N GLY A 72 -11.10 -18.88 16.98
CA GLY A 72 -12.02 -19.14 15.88
C GLY A 72 -11.57 -18.59 14.52
N ASP A 73 -10.50 -17.79 14.49
CA ASP A 73 -9.89 -17.32 13.25
C ASP A 73 -9.05 -18.44 12.60
N GLU A 74 -8.99 -18.41 11.27
CA GLU A 74 -7.95 -19.08 10.50
C GLU A 74 -6.73 -18.15 10.44
N ASP A 75 -5.51 -18.69 10.57
CA ASP A 75 -4.25 -18.00 10.24
C ASP A 75 -4.23 -17.71 8.72
N ALA A 76 -4.93 -16.66 8.33
CA ALA A 76 -5.21 -16.31 6.96
C ALA A 76 -4.05 -15.54 6.32
N PHE A 77 -3.32 -14.74 7.11
CA PHE A 77 -2.30 -13.83 6.60
C PHE A 77 -0.90 -14.24 7.07
N SER A 78 0.05 -14.29 6.13
CA SER A 78 1.46 -14.45 6.55
C SER A 78 1.99 -13.21 7.26
N ARG A 79 1.45 -12.04 6.91
CA ARG A 79 1.74 -10.71 7.44
C ARG A 79 0.41 -10.00 7.52
N GLU A 80 0.01 -9.72 8.74
CA GLU A 80 -1.32 -9.27 9.06
C GLU A 80 -1.56 -7.84 8.52
N PRO A 81 -2.78 -7.50 8.06
CA PRO A 81 -3.06 -6.17 7.54
C PRO A 81 -2.78 -5.03 8.52
N PHE A 82 -1.98 -4.06 8.08
CA PHE A 82 -1.71 -2.83 8.83
C PHE A 82 -2.65 -1.70 8.41
N ILE A 83 -3.53 -1.29 9.32
CA ILE A 83 -4.62 -0.35 9.07
C ILE A 83 -4.29 0.99 9.73
N VAL A 84 -4.39 2.07 8.95
CA VAL A 84 -4.14 3.44 9.44
C VAL A 84 -5.33 4.31 9.06
N TRP A 85 -5.99 4.88 10.08
CA TRP A 85 -7.08 5.82 9.87
C TRP A 85 -6.52 7.23 9.73
N PHE A 86 -6.55 7.74 8.50
CA PHE A 86 -6.21 9.13 8.20
C PHE A 86 -7.44 10.04 8.24
N SER A 87 -7.25 11.25 8.76
CA SER A 87 -8.19 12.35 8.63
C SER A 87 -7.55 13.46 7.80
N SER A 88 -8.29 13.94 6.80
CA SER A 88 -7.90 15.04 5.93
C SER A 88 -9.00 16.09 5.90
N PRO A 89 -8.74 17.35 6.30
CA PRO A 89 -9.74 18.41 6.20
C PRO A 89 -9.93 18.95 4.77
N LYS A 90 -9.14 18.45 3.81
CA LYS A 90 -9.09 18.98 2.43
C LYS A 90 -9.72 18.04 1.39
N THR A 91 -10.12 16.84 1.78
CA THR A 91 -10.75 15.88 0.87
C THR A 91 -12.27 16.01 0.90
N ALA A 92 -12.91 15.74 -0.24
CA ALA A 92 -14.37 15.64 -0.31
C ALA A 92 -14.92 14.49 0.56
N VAL A 93 -14.08 13.50 0.84
CA VAL A 93 -14.39 12.37 1.71
C VAL A 93 -14.34 12.82 3.17
N GLN A 94 -15.52 12.88 3.81
CA GLN A 94 -15.68 13.23 5.24
C GLN A 94 -16.09 12.03 6.11
N ASP A 95 -16.60 10.96 5.50
CA ASP A 95 -17.11 9.75 6.17
C ASP A 95 -16.14 8.56 6.07
N PHE A 96 -16.50 7.45 6.73
CA PHE A 96 -15.75 6.20 6.69
C PHE A 96 -15.66 5.62 5.28
N ASN A 97 -14.44 5.57 4.75
CA ASN A 97 -14.11 4.99 3.45
C ASN A 97 -12.80 4.20 3.57
N VAL A 98 -12.63 3.18 2.73
CA VAL A 98 -11.50 2.27 2.83
C VAL A 98 -10.72 2.26 1.52
N ILE A 99 -9.39 2.37 1.64
CA ILE A 99 -8.44 2.09 0.57
C ILE A 99 -7.65 0.86 1.01
N ILE A 100 -7.69 -0.20 0.21
CA ILE A 100 -6.93 -1.42 0.42
C ILE A 100 -5.89 -1.48 -0.68
N MET A 101 -4.60 -1.53 -0.32
CA MET A 101 -3.54 -1.48 -1.31
C MET A 101 -2.28 -2.19 -0.88
N GLY A 102 -1.48 -2.62 -1.85
CA GLY A 102 -0.21 -3.29 -1.66
C GLY A 102 0.05 -4.34 -2.73
N ASP A 103 1.11 -5.12 -2.53
CA ASP A 103 1.43 -6.28 -3.36
C ASP A 103 0.54 -7.43 -2.92
N PHE A 104 -0.51 -7.69 -3.71
CA PHE A 104 -1.43 -8.79 -3.45
C PHE A 104 -1.00 -10.08 -4.14
N ASN A 105 0.07 -10.04 -4.95
CA ASN A 105 0.41 -11.10 -5.91
C ASN A 105 -0.83 -11.49 -6.75
N ALA A 106 -1.64 -10.51 -7.14
CA ALA A 106 -2.98 -10.75 -7.68
C ALA A 106 -3.00 -10.91 -9.21
N ASP A 107 -2.08 -11.69 -9.79
CA ASP A 107 -2.11 -11.99 -11.22
C ASP A 107 -1.24 -13.22 -11.56
N CYS A 108 -1.10 -13.51 -12.85
CA CYS A 108 -0.16 -14.49 -13.40
C CYS A 108 -0.35 -15.87 -12.76
N GLY A 109 0.73 -16.50 -12.30
CA GLY A 109 0.67 -17.84 -11.71
C GLY A 109 0.00 -17.90 -10.34
N TYR A 110 -0.11 -16.77 -9.64
CA TYR A 110 -0.61 -16.71 -8.26
C TYR A 110 -2.14 -16.66 -8.21
N VAL A 111 -2.77 -15.84 -9.06
CA VAL A 111 -4.24 -15.79 -9.20
C VAL A 111 -4.63 -16.04 -10.66
N PRO A 112 -4.80 -17.33 -11.05
CA PRO A 112 -5.29 -17.67 -12.38
C PRO A 112 -6.69 -17.11 -12.63
N LYS A 113 -7.01 -16.77 -13.89
CA LYS A 113 -8.29 -16.14 -14.28
C LYS A 113 -9.54 -16.79 -13.69
N LYS A 114 -9.55 -18.11 -13.57
CA LYS A 114 -10.67 -18.91 -13.02
C LYS A 114 -10.90 -18.76 -11.51
N GLN A 115 -9.95 -18.21 -10.76
CA GLN A 115 -10.04 -18.03 -9.30
C GLN A 115 -10.60 -16.68 -8.89
N TRP A 116 -10.63 -15.70 -9.80
CA TRP A 116 -11.13 -14.35 -9.48
C TRP A 116 -12.57 -14.35 -8.96
N SER A 117 -13.43 -15.20 -9.50
CA SER A 117 -14.84 -15.28 -9.07
C SER A 117 -15.00 -15.80 -7.63
N SER A 118 -14.00 -16.47 -7.06
CA SER A 118 -14.03 -16.90 -5.65
C SER A 118 -13.49 -15.87 -4.66
N ILE A 119 -12.86 -14.80 -5.14
CA ILE A 119 -12.30 -13.75 -4.29
C ILE A 119 -13.40 -12.73 -4.02
N ARG A 120 -13.96 -12.73 -2.80
CA ARG A 120 -15.06 -11.82 -2.40
C ARG A 120 -14.72 -10.35 -2.65
N LEU A 121 -13.49 -9.95 -2.35
CA LEU A 121 -13.01 -8.58 -2.59
C LEU A 121 -13.09 -8.17 -4.08
N ARG A 122 -13.07 -9.15 -5.01
CA ARG A 122 -13.21 -8.93 -6.45
C ARG A 122 -14.64 -9.09 -6.95
N SER A 123 -15.37 -10.08 -6.44
CA SER A 123 -16.73 -10.40 -6.92
C SER A 123 -17.80 -9.45 -6.39
N ASP A 124 -17.56 -8.81 -5.25
CA ASP A 124 -18.47 -7.84 -4.66
C ASP A 124 -18.30 -6.48 -5.34
N SER A 125 -19.38 -6.00 -5.97
CA SER A 125 -19.39 -4.76 -6.75
C SER A 125 -19.30 -3.48 -5.91
N SER A 126 -19.39 -3.57 -4.58
CA SER A 126 -19.13 -2.43 -3.68
C SER A 126 -17.64 -2.04 -3.66
N PHE A 127 -16.76 -2.91 -4.15
CA PHE A 127 -15.34 -2.64 -4.28
C PHE A 127 -14.97 -2.21 -5.70
N LEU A 128 -14.33 -1.04 -5.82
CA LEU A 128 -13.75 -0.59 -7.07
C LEU A 128 -12.26 -0.93 -7.09
N TRP A 129 -11.85 -1.81 -8.00
CA TRP A 129 -10.44 -2.08 -8.28
C TRP A 129 -9.92 -1.00 -9.24
N LEU A 130 -9.15 -0.04 -8.72
CA LEU A 130 -8.52 0.97 -9.55
C LEU A 130 -7.47 0.32 -10.46
N THR A 131 -6.58 -0.49 -9.87
CA THR A 131 -5.58 -1.23 -10.64
C THR A 131 -6.23 -2.43 -11.33
N GLY A 132 -6.50 -2.29 -12.63
CA GLY A 132 -7.03 -3.35 -13.48
C GLY A 132 -6.01 -4.46 -13.77
N ASP A 133 -6.49 -5.58 -14.33
CA ASP A 133 -5.67 -6.78 -14.58
C ASP A 133 -4.70 -6.65 -15.76
N THR A 134 -4.73 -5.54 -16.50
CA THR A 134 -3.87 -5.30 -17.66
C THR A 134 -2.77 -4.29 -17.37
N ILE A 135 -2.60 -3.91 -16.10
CA ILE A 135 -1.63 -2.92 -15.66
C ILE A 135 -0.44 -3.68 -15.09
N ASP A 136 0.67 -3.71 -15.82
CA ASP A 136 1.92 -4.29 -15.33
C ASP A 136 2.49 -3.44 -14.19
N THR A 137 2.65 -4.04 -13.01
CA THR A 137 3.23 -3.38 -11.83
C THR A 137 4.63 -3.87 -11.51
N THR A 138 5.21 -4.72 -12.38
CA THR A 138 6.54 -5.30 -12.17
C THR A 138 7.64 -4.41 -12.74
N VAL A 139 8.86 -4.58 -12.21
CA VAL A 139 10.06 -3.87 -12.70
C VAL A 139 10.77 -4.64 -13.81
N LYS A 140 10.66 -5.97 -13.77
CA LYS A 140 11.41 -6.89 -14.61
C LYS A 140 10.81 -6.91 -16.01
N GLU A 141 11.63 -6.70 -17.04
CA GLU A 141 11.15 -6.64 -18.43
C GLU A 141 10.52 -7.95 -18.92
N SER A 142 10.91 -9.08 -18.30
CA SER A 142 10.40 -10.39 -18.66
C SER A 142 9.06 -10.75 -18.02
N THR A 143 8.46 -9.85 -17.24
CA THR A 143 7.17 -10.06 -16.59
C THR A 143 6.19 -8.98 -17.00
N ASP A 144 4.91 -9.36 -17.03
CA ASP A 144 3.78 -8.48 -17.31
C ASP A 144 2.66 -8.98 -16.39
N CYS A 145 2.64 -8.45 -15.16
CA CYS A 145 1.76 -8.94 -14.10
C CYS A 145 1.23 -7.79 -13.23
N ALA A 146 -0.08 -7.79 -12.98
CA ALA A 146 -0.74 -6.83 -12.10
C ALA A 146 -0.72 -7.32 -10.62
N TYR A 147 0.47 -7.33 -9.99
CA TYR A 147 0.60 -7.81 -8.61
C TYR A 147 0.15 -6.77 -7.58
N ASP A 148 0.56 -5.52 -7.75
CA ASP A 148 0.23 -4.42 -6.86
C ASP A 148 -1.15 -3.88 -7.19
N ARG A 149 -1.99 -3.73 -6.17
CA ARG A 149 -3.40 -3.34 -6.36
C ARG A 149 -3.77 -2.17 -5.47
N VAL A 150 -4.69 -1.35 -5.96
CA VAL A 150 -5.42 -0.35 -5.18
C VAL A 150 -6.91 -0.61 -5.36
N VAL A 151 -7.60 -0.87 -4.25
CA VAL A 151 -9.03 -1.19 -4.20
C VAL A 151 -9.70 -0.19 -3.26
N LEU A 152 -10.81 0.38 -3.71
CA LEU A 152 -11.60 1.34 -2.94
C LEU A 152 -12.92 0.72 -2.49
N HIS A 153 -13.40 1.16 -1.34
CA HIS A 153 -14.75 0.89 -0.88
C HIS A 153 -15.37 2.14 -0.24
N GLY A 154 -16.63 2.41 -0.58
CA GLY A 154 -17.40 3.59 -0.19
C GLY A 154 -17.60 4.57 -1.34
N ASP A 155 -18.86 4.92 -1.60
CA ASP A 155 -19.26 5.74 -2.75
C ASP A 155 -18.57 7.10 -2.79
N ASN A 156 -18.42 7.74 -1.62
CA ASN A 156 -17.77 9.04 -1.50
C ASN A 156 -16.30 8.99 -1.93
N MET A 157 -15.57 7.93 -1.58
CA MET A 157 -14.18 7.74 -2.02
C MET A 157 -14.11 7.42 -3.50
N ILE A 158 -14.99 6.54 -3.99
CA ILE A 158 -15.02 6.16 -5.41
C ILE A 158 -15.28 7.39 -6.30
N GLN A 159 -16.21 8.26 -5.91
CA GLN A 159 -16.51 9.50 -6.65
C GLN A 159 -15.42 10.55 -6.53
N ALA A 160 -14.66 10.56 -5.43
CA ALA A 160 -13.58 11.53 -5.20
C ALA A 160 -12.29 11.20 -5.96
N VAL A 161 -12.09 9.93 -6.35
CA VAL A 161 -10.91 9.53 -7.11
C VAL A 161 -11.01 10.03 -8.55
N ASN A 162 -9.93 10.63 -9.04
CA ASN A 162 -9.76 10.89 -10.46
C ASN A 162 -9.28 9.60 -11.15
N PRO A 163 -10.09 8.93 -11.98
CA PRO A 163 -9.69 7.66 -12.59
C PRO A 163 -8.46 7.79 -13.49
N THR A 164 -8.22 8.97 -14.06
CA THR A 164 -7.06 9.21 -14.93
C THR A 164 -5.76 9.48 -14.14
N SER A 165 -5.82 9.61 -12.82
CA SER A 165 -4.61 9.78 -12.00
C SER A 165 -3.95 8.46 -11.62
N LEU A 166 -4.56 7.33 -11.96
CA LEU A 166 -3.96 6.03 -11.73
C LEU A 166 -2.91 5.76 -12.81
N ASP A 167 -1.68 5.54 -12.39
CA ASP A 167 -0.59 5.11 -13.25
C ASP A 167 0.42 4.28 -12.44
N VAL A 168 1.17 3.45 -13.13
CA VAL A 168 2.33 2.77 -12.55
C VAL A 168 3.55 3.65 -12.76
N PHE A 169 4.15 4.08 -11.67
CA PHE A 169 5.35 4.92 -11.75
C PHE A 169 6.57 4.07 -12.14
N ASN A 170 6.85 3.99 -13.45
CA ASN A 170 8.05 3.34 -13.97
C ASN A 170 9.29 4.22 -13.73
N PHE A 171 9.90 4.03 -12.57
CA PHE A 171 11.06 4.80 -12.14
C PHE A 171 12.34 4.49 -12.94
N ARG A 172 12.43 3.31 -13.59
CA ARG A 172 13.52 3.02 -14.53
C ARG A 172 13.52 4.00 -15.69
N LEU A 173 12.36 4.18 -16.31
CA LEU A 173 12.21 5.16 -17.38
C LEU A 173 12.36 6.60 -16.86
N ALA A 174 11.73 6.92 -15.72
CA ALA A 174 11.74 8.27 -15.18
C ALA A 174 13.15 8.76 -14.78
N PHE A 175 14.02 7.85 -14.33
CA PHE A 175 15.38 8.18 -13.87
C PHE A 175 16.48 7.64 -14.79
N GLY A 176 16.14 7.04 -15.93
CA GLY A 176 17.11 6.49 -16.88
C GLY A 176 17.94 5.33 -16.32
N LEU A 177 17.32 4.44 -15.55
CA LEU A 177 17.98 3.29 -14.90
C LEU A 177 17.79 2.00 -15.71
N THR A 178 18.81 1.15 -15.66
CA THR A 178 18.76 -0.23 -16.12
C THR A 178 18.12 -1.15 -15.09
N GLU A 179 17.71 -2.36 -15.49
CA GLU A 179 17.16 -3.36 -14.55
C GLU A 179 18.15 -3.70 -13.43
N LEU A 180 19.45 -3.72 -13.71
CA LEU A 180 20.50 -4.06 -12.73
C LEU A 180 20.76 -2.97 -11.69
N GLN A 181 20.27 -1.76 -11.92
CA GLN A 181 20.43 -0.62 -11.01
C GLN A 181 19.26 -0.48 -10.03
N VAL A 182 18.29 -1.38 -10.12
CA VAL A 182 17.05 -1.41 -9.34
C VAL A 182 16.99 -2.69 -8.54
#